data_AF-A0A961DJX4-F1
#
_entry.id   AF-A0A961DJX4-F1
#
_cell.length_a   1.000
_cell.length_b   1.000
_cell.length_c   1.000
_cell.angle_alpha   90.00
_cell.angle_beta   90.00
_cell.angle_gamma   90.00
#
_symmetry.space_group_name_H-M   'P 1'
#
loop_
_entity.id
_entity.type
_entity.pdbx_description
1 polymer ?
#
loop_
_entity_poly.entity_id
_entity_poly.type
_entity_poly.pdbx_seq_one_letter_code
_entity_poly.pdbx_strand_id
1 'polypeptide(L)'
;MQSSAMAGVALTLGAPITPIVGHKKPWFEISLAQWSFHRSLNRQQTPHLDNLDFARTAKTLGINGVEYVNTFFKTEARDEAYVTRMKQRADDAGVRSLLIMVDNEGALGHPNEKERRQAVQNHELWLRSARQLGCHSIRVNASSQGSREDQASRAADGLSKLCERA
;
A
#
# COMPACT_ATOMS: atom_id res chain seq x y z
N MET A 1 27.85 71.48 36.78
CA MET A 1 27.74 70.35 37.72
C MET A 1 26.27 70.09 37.98
N GLN A 2 25.72 68.99 37.46
CA GLN A 2 24.87 68.03 38.17
C GLN A 2 24.30 67.06 37.14
N SER A 3 24.66 65.81 37.33
CA SER A 3 24.32 64.66 36.50
C SER A 3 23.08 64.01 37.12
N SER A 4 22.05 63.75 36.32
CA SER A 4 20.89 62.95 36.72
C SER A 4 20.82 61.73 35.82
N ALA A 5 21.31 60.60 36.32
CA ALA A 5 21.22 59.31 35.65
C ALA A 5 19.87 58.66 35.99
N MET A 6 19.03 58.42 34.97
CA MET A 6 17.86 57.55 35.11
C MET A 6 18.30 56.08 35.00
N ALA A 7 18.03 55.29 36.04
CA ALA A 7 18.20 53.85 36.02
C ALA A 7 17.02 53.21 35.26
N GLY A 8 17.28 52.69 34.06
CA GLY A 8 16.33 51.89 33.29
C GLY A 8 16.29 50.45 33.82
N VAL A 9 15.10 49.99 34.23
CA VAL A 9 14.86 48.58 34.57
C VAL A 9 14.80 47.78 33.27
N ALA A 10 15.76 46.89 33.05
CA ALA A 10 15.75 45.94 31.94
C ALA A 10 14.77 44.79 32.26
N LEU A 11 13.62 44.77 31.59
CA LEU A 11 12.75 43.59 31.54
C LEU A 11 13.47 42.50 30.73
N THR A 12 13.99 41.48 31.39
CA THR A 12 14.49 40.27 30.72
C THR A 12 13.30 39.51 30.14
N LEU A 13 13.10 39.59 28.83
CA LEU A 13 12.22 38.70 28.07
C LEU A 13 12.71 37.26 28.29
N GLY A 14 11.98 36.50 29.11
CA GLY A 14 12.25 35.08 29.31
C GLY A 14 12.19 34.35 27.97
N ALA A 15 13.22 33.54 27.68
CA ALA A 15 13.28 32.75 26.46
C ALA A 15 12.04 31.84 26.36
N PRO A 16 11.42 31.71 25.16
CA PRO A 16 10.27 30.83 24.99
C PRO A 16 10.71 29.39 25.27
N ILE A 17 10.06 28.78 26.26
CA ILE A 17 10.19 27.35 26.53
C ILE A 17 9.52 26.62 25.36
N THR A 18 10.30 26.16 24.39
CA THR A 18 9.82 25.22 23.39
C THR A 18 9.54 23.90 24.09
N PRO A 19 8.28 23.43 24.14
CA PRO A 19 8.01 22.13 24.71
C PRO A 19 8.65 21.09 23.80
N ILE A 20 9.68 20.40 24.31
CA ILE A 20 10.20 19.19 23.69
C ILE A 20 9.14 18.12 23.93
N VAL A 21 8.09 18.11 23.11
CA VAL A 21 7.20 16.96 23.02
C VAL A 21 8.03 15.87 22.34
N GLY A 22 8.66 15.03 23.16
CA GLY A 22 9.35 13.85 22.70
C GLY A 22 8.35 12.88 22.11
N HIS A 23 8.04 13.04 20.82
CA HIS A 23 7.32 12.01 20.08
C HIS A 23 8.27 10.80 19.96
N LYS A 24 8.07 9.82 20.84
CA LYS A 24 8.68 8.50 20.68
C LYS A 24 8.31 8.01 19.29
N LYS A 25 9.30 7.55 18.51
CA LYS A 25 9.06 6.94 17.20
C LYS A 25 7.99 5.85 17.36
N PRO A 26 6.92 5.85 16.56
CA PRO A 26 5.91 4.80 16.61
C PRO A 26 6.55 3.41 16.47
N TRP A 27 6.03 2.41 17.18
CA TRP A 27 6.51 1.03 17.06
C TRP A 27 6.20 0.43 15.68
N PHE A 28 5.17 0.96 15.01
CA PHE A 28 4.83 0.61 13.64
C PHE A 28 4.34 1.84 12.88
N GLU A 29 4.39 1.75 11.56
CA GLU A 29 3.83 2.75 10.64
C GLU A 29 2.48 2.28 10.13
N ILE A 30 1.63 3.22 9.72
CA ILE A 30 0.29 2.93 9.19
C ILE A 30 0.31 3.05 7.67
N SER A 31 -0.26 2.07 6.98
CA SER A 31 -0.53 2.05 5.54
C SER A 31 -2.03 2.15 5.26
N LEU A 32 -2.38 2.45 4.01
CA LEU A 32 -3.77 2.48 3.53
C LEU A 32 -3.99 1.40 2.47
N ALA A 33 -4.91 0.47 2.75
CA ALA A 33 -5.37 -0.51 1.77
C ALA A 33 -6.40 0.10 0.82
N GLN A 34 -6.22 -0.14 -0.49
CA GLN A 34 -7.01 0.51 -1.53
C GLN A 34 -8.51 0.17 -1.47
N TRP A 35 -8.86 -1.00 -0.92
CA TRP A 35 -10.25 -1.40 -0.74
C TRP A 35 -11.05 -0.45 0.19
N SER A 36 -10.38 0.33 1.05
CA SER A 36 -11.03 1.39 1.84
C SER A 36 -11.77 2.42 0.97
N PHE A 37 -11.35 2.58 -0.30
CA PHE A 37 -11.96 3.47 -1.28
C PHE A 37 -12.73 2.74 -2.38
N HIS A 38 -13.08 1.45 -2.20
CA HIS A 38 -13.72 0.65 -3.25
C HIS A 38 -15.00 1.29 -3.82
N ARG A 39 -15.80 1.98 -2.99
CA ARG A 39 -17.02 2.66 -3.47
C ARG A 39 -16.69 3.84 -4.39
N SER A 40 -15.71 4.67 -4.04
CA SER A 40 -15.28 5.79 -4.88
C SER A 40 -14.58 5.31 -6.16
N LEU A 41 -13.76 4.25 -6.08
CA LEU A 41 -13.07 3.64 -7.22
C LEU A 41 -14.05 2.93 -8.17
N ASN A 42 -15.05 2.23 -7.63
CA ASN A 42 -16.12 1.58 -8.41
C ASN A 42 -17.24 2.54 -8.82
N ARG A 43 -17.06 3.86 -8.64
CA ARG A 43 -18.06 4.90 -8.97
C ARG A 43 -19.42 4.74 -8.27
N GLN A 44 -19.46 4.03 -7.15
CA GLN A 44 -20.62 3.83 -6.28
C GLN A 44 -20.78 4.96 -5.25
N GLN A 45 -19.83 5.89 -5.18
CA GLN A 45 -19.84 7.07 -4.32
C GLN A 45 -19.16 8.26 -4.98
N THR A 46 -19.61 9.48 -4.66
CA THR A 46 -18.98 10.75 -5.05
C THR A 46 -18.22 11.39 -3.87
N PRO A 47 -17.07 12.03 -4.10
CA PRO A 47 -16.35 12.08 -5.38
C PRO A 47 -15.81 10.70 -5.78
N HIS A 48 -15.76 10.47 -7.10
CA HIS A 48 -15.09 9.29 -7.64
C HIS A 48 -13.57 9.44 -7.46
N LEU A 49 -12.88 8.31 -7.31
CA LEU A 49 -11.42 8.27 -7.21
C LEU A 49 -10.86 7.57 -8.45
N ASP A 50 -9.91 8.21 -9.12
CA ASP A 50 -9.09 7.54 -10.14
C ASP A 50 -8.03 6.68 -9.46
N ASN A 51 -7.75 5.48 -9.98
CA ASN A 51 -6.73 4.59 -9.45
C ASN A 51 -5.35 5.26 -9.38
N LEU A 52 -4.98 6.09 -10.36
CA LEU A 52 -3.71 6.83 -10.39
C LEU A 52 -3.60 7.89 -9.28
N ASP A 53 -4.71 8.29 -8.69
CA ASP A 53 -4.77 9.31 -7.65
C ASP A 53 -4.73 8.72 -6.23
N PHE A 54 -4.84 7.40 -6.09
CA PHE A 54 -4.92 6.73 -4.78
C PHE A 54 -3.74 7.05 -3.85
N ALA A 55 -2.50 7.03 -4.36
CA ALA A 55 -1.32 7.34 -3.56
C ALA A 55 -1.33 8.79 -3.06
N ARG A 56 -1.75 9.74 -3.91
CA ARG A 56 -1.91 11.14 -3.52
C ARG A 56 -3.01 11.30 -2.47
N THR A 57 -4.12 10.59 -2.62
CA THR A 57 -5.20 10.57 -1.60
C THR A 57 -4.68 10.06 -0.27
N ALA A 58 -3.92 8.96 -0.22
CA ALA A 58 -3.28 8.49 1.01
C ALA A 58 -2.42 9.57 1.66
N LYS A 59 -1.63 10.29 0.86
CA LYS A 59 -0.78 11.39 1.35
C LYS A 59 -1.59 12.51 2.02
N THR A 60 -2.74 12.89 1.45
CA THR A 60 -3.62 13.91 2.06
C THR A 60 -4.17 13.51 3.42
N LEU A 61 -4.20 12.21 3.73
CA LEU A 61 -4.59 11.65 5.03
C LEU A 61 -3.39 11.49 5.99
N GLY A 62 -2.19 11.94 5.60
CA GLY A 62 -0.97 11.77 6.38
C GLY A 62 -0.39 10.35 6.33
N ILE A 63 -0.83 9.51 5.38
CA ILE A 63 -0.40 8.13 5.24
C ILE A 63 0.68 8.02 4.16
N ASN A 64 1.82 7.42 4.50
CA ASN A 64 3.01 7.34 3.64
C ASN A 64 3.24 5.95 3.01
N GLY A 65 2.28 5.03 3.13
CA GLY A 65 2.34 3.69 2.55
C GLY A 65 0.98 3.24 2.03
N VAL A 66 0.96 2.59 0.87
CA VAL A 66 -0.26 2.10 0.23
C VAL A 66 -0.17 0.64 -0.19
N GLU A 67 -1.32 -0.02 -0.16
CA GLU A 67 -1.49 -1.40 -0.58
C GLU A 67 -2.57 -1.44 -1.66
N TYR A 68 -2.19 -1.78 -2.89
CA TYR A 68 -3.08 -1.77 -4.04
C TYR A 68 -3.98 -3.00 -4.07
N VAL A 69 -5.09 -2.94 -4.81
CA VAL A 69 -5.94 -4.10 -5.11
C VAL A 69 -6.09 -4.23 -6.62
N ASN A 70 -5.74 -5.41 -7.14
CA ASN A 70 -5.60 -5.68 -8.56
C ASN A 70 -6.88 -5.39 -9.39
N THR A 71 -8.06 -5.55 -8.78
CA THR A 71 -9.35 -5.36 -9.45
C THR A 71 -9.56 -3.94 -9.97
N PHE A 72 -8.91 -2.93 -9.37
CA PHE A 72 -9.06 -1.53 -9.79
C PHE A 72 -8.17 -1.15 -10.99
N PHE A 73 -7.30 -2.05 -11.45
CA PHE A 73 -6.41 -1.83 -12.59
C PHE A 73 -6.10 -3.11 -13.38
N LYS A 74 -7.05 -4.05 -13.43
CA LYS A 74 -6.84 -5.39 -14.02
C LYS A 74 -6.49 -5.34 -15.52
N THR A 75 -7.14 -4.46 -16.26
CA THR A 75 -6.87 -4.30 -17.70
C THR A 75 -5.55 -3.55 -17.90
N GLU A 76 -5.35 -2.50 -17.12
CA GLU A 76 -4.26 -1.55 -17.21
C GLU A 76 -2.93 -2.15 -16.74
N ALA A 77 -2.93 -3.13 -15.84
CA ALA A 77 -1.72 -3.81 -15.36
C ALA A 77 -0.94 -4.52 -16.47
N ARG A 78 -1.55 -4.78 -17.63
CA ARG A 78 -0.88 -5.35 -18.82
C ARG A 78 -0.05 -4.32 -19.58
N ASP A 79 -0.31 -3.04 -19.36
CA ASP A 79 0.44 -1.92 -19.90
C ASP A 79 1.52 -1.48 -18.90
N GLU A 80 2.78 -1.80 -19.20
CA GLU A 80 3.91 -1.40 -18.36
C GLU A 80 4.03 0.12 -18.21
N ALA A 81 3.56 0.92 -19.18
CA ALA A 81 3.55 2.37 -19.06
C ALA A 81 2.52 2.85 -18.04
N TYR A 82 1.39 2.15 -17.89
CA TYR A 82 0.42 2.44 -16.83
C TYR A 82 1.01 2.16 -15.44
N VAL A 83 1.64 1.00 -15.25
CA VAL A 83 2.28 0.64 -13.97
C VAL A 83 3.44 1.59 -13.65
N THR A 84 4.20 2.02 -14.65
CA THR A 84 5.24 3.07 -14.49
C THR A 84 4.63 4.39 -14.01
N ARG A 85 3.49 4.80 -14.59
CA ARG A 85 2.78 6.00 -14.13
C ARG A 85 2.27 5.86 -12.70
N MET A 86 1.74 4.69 -12.31
CA MET A 86 1.35 4.43 -10.92
C MET A 86 2.53 4.61 -9.98
N LYS A 87 3.70 4.03 -10.32
CA LYS A 87 4.92 4.17 -9.52
C LYS A 87 5.34 5.64 -9.40
N GLN A 88 5.40 6.35 -10.52
CA GLN A 88 5.80 7.77 -10.54
C GLN A 88 4.86 8.62 -9.67
N ARG A 89 3.55 8.40 -9.73
CA ARG A 89 2.56 9.13 -8.91
C ARG A 89 2.74 8.88 -7.41
N ALA A 90 3.11 7.66 -7.03
CA ALA A 90 3.42 7.32 -5.64
C ALA A 90 4.72 7.99 -5.18
N ASP A 91 5.77 7.92 -6.00
CA ASP A 91 7.07 8.56 -5.74
C ASP A 91 6.93 10.09 -5.61
N ASP A 92 6.22 10.74 -6.55
CA ASP A 92 5.95 12.19 -6.54
C ASP A 92 5.21 12.65 -5.28
N ALA A 93 4.33 11.80 -4.74
CA ALA A 93 3.60 12.06 -3.50
C ALA A 93 4.42 11.75 -2.23
N GLY A 94 5.59 11.13 -2.37
CA GLY A 94 6.38 10.61 -1.27
C GLY A 94 5.65 9.51 -0.50
N VAL A 95 4.98 8.61 -1.22
CA VAL A 95 4.21 7.48 -0.67
C VAL A 95 4.79 6.16 -1.19
N ARG A 96 5.03 5.21 -0.29
CA ARG A 96 5.59 3.90 -0.64
C ARG A 96 4.51 2.93 -1.10
N SER A 97 4.75 2.25 -2.21
CA SER A 97 4.01 1.06 -2.64
C SER A 97 4.47 -0.15 -1.83
N LEU A 98 3.58 -0.81 -1.09
CA LEU A 98 3.95 -1.91 -0.19
C LEU A 98 3.65 -3.28 -0.79
N LEU A 99 2.41 -3.51 -1.22
CA LEU A 99 1.96 -4.77 -1.79
C LEU A 99 0.80 -4.57 -2.77
N ILE A 100 0.53 -5.61 -3.57
CA ILE A 100 -0.71 -5.74 -4.36
C ILE A 100 -1.52 -6.89 -3.79
N MET A 101 -2.78 -6.64 -3.44
CA MET A 101 -3.77 -7.65 -3.14
C MET A 101 -4.36 -8.19 -4.43
N VAL A 102 -4.22 -9.49 -4.66
CA VAL A 102 -4.61 -10.16 -5.91
C VAL A 102 -5.86 -11.00 -5.66
N ASP A 103 -6.96 -10.55 -6.25
CA ASP A 103 -8.26 -11.21 -6.24
C ASP A 103 -8.65 -11.64 -7.66
N ASN A 104 -9.51 -12.66 -7.77
CA ASN A 104 -10.07 -13.14 -9.05
C ASN A 104 -9.04 -13.61 -10.11
N GLU A 105 -7.99 -14.32 -9.69
CA GLU A 105 -7.00 -14.96 -10.59
C GLU A 105 -7.00 -16.50 -10.53
N GLY A 106 -8.07 -17.09 -9.99
CA GLY A 106 -8.18 -18.53 -9.78
C GLY A 106 -7.72 -18.97 -8.38
N ALA A 107 -8.06 -20.21 -8.02
CA ALA A 107 -7.77 -20.75 -6.69
C ALA A 107 -6.40 -21.44 -6.67
N LEU A 108 -5.47 -20.91 -5.86
CA LEU A 108 -4.16 -21.54 -5.65
C LEU A 108 -4.27 -22.90 -4.92
N GLY A 109 -5.40 -23.20 -4.29
CA GLY A 109 -5.69 -24.53 -3.74
C GLY A 109 -6.66 -25.35 -4.58
N HIS A 110 -6.86 -25.06 -5.87
CA HIS A 110 -7.89 -25.72 -6.67
C HIS A 110 -7.73 -27.27 -6.69
N PRO A 111 -8.81 -28.08 -6.55
CA PRO A 111 -8.73 -29.55 -6.59
C PRO A 111 -8.14 -30.11 -7.88
N ASN A 112 -8.56 -29.57 -9.02
CA ASN A 112 -7.96 -29.89 -10.32
C ASN A 112 -6.58 -29.24 -10.45
N GLU A 113 -5.56 -30.05 -10.71
CA GLU A 113 -4.17 -29.60 -10.82
C GLU A 113 -3.94 -28.62 -11.98
N LYS A 114 -4.62 -28.81 -13.12
CA LYS A 114 -4.50 -27.91 -14.27
C LYS A 114 -4.97 -26.49 -13.92
N GLU A 115 -6.13 -26.39 -13.26
CA GLU A 115 -6.68 -25.12 -12.79
C GLU A 115 -5.78 -24.47 -11.73
N ARG A 116 -5.18 -25.28 -10.83
CA ARG A 116 -4.23 -24.79 -9.84
C ARG A 116 -2.96 -24.22 -10.49
N ARG A 117 -2.42 -24.89 -11.52
CA ARG A 117 -1.29 -24.36 -12.31
C ARG A 117 -1.66 -23.10 -13.07
N GLN A 118 -2.86 -23.04 -13.65
CA GLN A 118 -3.35 -21.84 -14.31
C GLN A 118 -3.46 -20.66 -13.34
N ALA A 119 -3.95 -20.91 -12.12
CA ALA A 119 -3.99 -19.88 -11.08
C ALA A 119 -2.58 -19.34 -10.79
N VAL A 120 -1.58 -20.19 -10.62
CA VAL A 120 -0.17 -19.73 -10.44
C VAL A 120 0.27 -18.84 -11.60
N GLN A 121 0.05 -19.26 -12.85
CA GLN A 121 0.43 -18.48 -14.04
C GLN A 121 -0.28 -17.11 -14.11
N ASN A 122 -1.56 -17.05 -13.74
CA ASN A 122 -2.30 -15.79 -13.71
C ASN A 122 -1.69 -14.78 -12.72
N HIS A 123 -1.07 -15.26 -11.62
CA HIS A 123 -0.45 -14.40 -10.62
C HIS A 123 0.93 -13.84 -11.06
N GLU A 124 1.57 -14.38 -12.10
CA GLU A 124 2.86 -13.89 -12.59
C GLU A 124 2.80 -12.45 -13.12
N LEU A 125 1.66 -12.03 -13.68
CA LEU A 125 1.43 -10.63 -14.03
C LEU A 125 1.59 -9.73 -12.80
N TRP A 126 0.99 -10.13 -11.68
CA TRP A 126 0.96 -9.36 -10.45
C TRP A 126 2.30 -9.35 -9.72
N LEU A 127 3.08 -10.43 -9.81
CA LEU A 127 4.47 -10.44 -9.37
C LEU A 127 5.31 -9.40 -10.14
N ARG A 128 5.18 -9.35 -11.47
CA ARG A 128 5.88 -8.35 -12.29
C ARG A 128 5.44 -6.93 -11.97
N SER A 129 4.13 -6.68 -11.87
CA SER A 129 3.60 -5.36 -11.50
C SER A 129 4.06 -4.93 -10.10
N ALA A 130 4.06 -5.83 -9.12
CA ALA A 130 4.51 -5.55 -7.76
C ALA A 130 5.99 -5.14 -7.75
N ARG A 131 6.84 -5.88 -8.47
CA ARG A 131 8.26 -5.54 -8.64
C ARG A 131 8.45 -4.18 -9.30
N GLN A 132 7.68 -3.86 -10.34
CA GLN A 132 7.76 -2.56 -11.02
C GLN A 132 7.33 -1.39 -10.11
N LEU A 133 6.33 -1.60 -9.26
CA LEU A 133 5.89 -0.61 -8.27
C LEU A 133 6.86 -0.47 -7.08
N GLY A 134 7.80 -1.40 -6.92
CA GLY A 134 8.69 -1.45 -5.75
C GLY A 134 8.04 -2.06 -4.50
N CYS A 135 6.97 -2.82 -4.67
CA CYS A 135 6.32 -3.56 -3.59
C CYS A 135 7.22 -4.69 -3.05
N HIS A 136 7.07 -5.03 -1.77
CA HIS A 136 7.78 -6.15 -1.15
C HIS A 136 7.01 -7.47 -1.24
N SER A 137 5.73 -7.45 -1.59
CA SER A 137 4.88 -8.66 -1.61
C SER A 137 3.66 -8.53 -2.52
N ILE A 138 3.00 -9.66 -2.75
CA ILE A 138 1.59 -9.72 -3.15
C ILE A 138 0.79 -10.51 -2.09
N ARG A 139 -0.49 -10.15 -1.87
CA ARG A 139 -1.43 -10.94 -1.07
C ARG A 139 -2.27 -11.80 -2.00
N VAL A 140 -2.41 -13.08 -1.69
CA VAL A 140 -3.19 -14.04 -2.48
C VAL A 140 -4.14 -14.84 -1.58
N ASN A 141 -5.09 -15.56 -2.19
CA ASN A 141 -6.07 -16.38 -1.46
C ASN A 141 -5.65 -17.86 -1.40
N ALA A 142 -5.87 -18.50 -0.26
CA ALA A 142 -5.66 -19.94 -0.06
C ALA A 142 -6.92 -20.79 -0.34
N SER A 143 -7.81 -20.32 -1.22
CA SER A 143 -9.09 -20.97 -1.51
C SER A 143 -8.89 -22.39 -2.06
N SER A 144 -9.65 -23.34 -1.52
CA SER A 144 -9.60 -24.76 -1.86
C SER A 144 -10.95 -25.44 -1.56
N GLN A 145 -11.05 -26.75 -1.81
CA GLN A 145 -12.24 -27.57 -1.56
C GLN A 145 -11.85 -28.99 -1.11
N GLY A 146 -12.74 -29.68 -0.40
CA GLY A 146 -12.55 -31.04 0.12
C GLY A 146 -12.31 -31.07 1.63
N SER A 147 -11.70 -32.15 2.14
CA SER A 147 -11.35 -32.27 3.56
C SER A 147 -10.32 -31.21 3.97
N ARG A 148 -10.15 -31.01 5.27
CA ARG A 148 -9.17 -30.07 5.82
C ARG A 148 -7.75 -30.39 5.32
N GLU A 149 -7.39 -31.66 5.30
CA GLU A 149 -6.06 -32.16 4.91
C GLU A 149 -5.81 -31.92 3.42
N ASP A 150 -6.82 -32.21 2.61
CA ASP A 150 -6.81 -31.96 1.17
C ASP A 150 -6.63 -30.47 0.85
N GLN A 151 -7.39 -29.61 1.53
CA GLN A 151 -7.30 -28.16 1.34
C GLN A 151 -5.93 -27.62 1.73
N ALA A 152 -5.40 -28.05 2.88
CA ALA A 152 -4.08 -27.65 3.35
C ALA A 152 -2.98 -28.07 2.38
N SER A 153 -3.01 -29.33 1.92
CA SER A 153 -2.02 -29.86 0.96
C SER A 153 -2.07 -29.12 -0.38
N ARG A 154 -3.26 -28.90 -0.94
CA ARG A 154 -3.42 -28.22 -2.23
C ARG A 154 -3.08 -26.73 -2.17
N ALA A 155 -3.51 -26.04 -1.11
CA ALA A 155 -3.15 -24.64 -0.91
C ALA A 155 -1.64 -24.47 -0.75
N ALA A 156 -0.99 -25.33 0.05
CA ALA A 156 0.46 -25.33 0.19
C ALA A 156 1.16 -25.56 -1.17
N ASP A 157 0.72 -26.55 -1.96
CA ASP A 157 1.28 -26.83 -3.29
C ASP A 157 1.22 -25.59 -4.22
N GLY A 158 0.06 -24.95 -4.35
CA GLY A 158 -0.06 -23.78 -5.23
C GLY A 158 0.66 -22.54 -4.71
N LEU A 159 0.65 -22.30 -3.39
CA LEU A 159 1.39 -21.20 -2.77
C LEU A 159 2.90 -21.37 -2.94
N SER A 160 3.43 -22.58 -2.69
CA SER A 160 4.85 -22.88 -2.88
C SER A 160 5.27 -22.69 -4.33
N LYS A 161 4.49 -23.20 -5.29
CA LYS A 161 4.73 -22.99 -6.73
C LYS A 161 4.72 -21.52 -7.13
N LEU A 162 3.88 -20.70 -6.50
CA LEU A 162 3.88 -19.26 -6.75
C LEU A 162 5.13 -18.58 -6.15
N CYS A 163 5.55 -18.97 -4.95
CA CYS A 163 6.77 -18.46 -4.32
C CYS A 163 8.03 -18.75 -5.15
N GLU A 164 8.10 -19.90 -5.83
CA GLU A 164 9.20 -20.24 -6.74
C GLU A 164 9.29 -19.31 -7.98
N ARG A 165 8.24 -18.55 -8.26
CA ARG A 165 8.19 -17.55 -9.36
C ARG A 165 8.44 -16.12 -8.90
N ALA A 166 8.44 -15.87 -7.59
CA ALA A 166 8.41 -14.52 -6.99
C ALA A 166 9.78 -13.83 -6.97
#